data_AF-A0A935Z9R8-F1
#
_entry.id   AF-A0A935Z9R8-F1
#
_cell.length_a   1.000
_cell.length_b   1.000
_cell.length_c   1.000
_cell.angle_alpha   90.00
_cell.angle_beta   90.00
_cell.angle_gamma   90.00
#
_symmetry.space_group_name_H-M   'P 1'
#
loop_
_entity.id
_entity.type
_entity.pdbx_description
1 polymer ?
#
loop_
_entity_poly.entity_id
_entity_poly.type
_entity_poly.pdbx_seq_one_letter_code
_entity_poly.pdbx_strand_id
1 'polypeptide(L)'
;MLSAAVVSCAGPQPPSTPVAEVIDVPHGWSYCDPGERVNLSRENADVIESDALRMRTRSPYDVIVVPGYTPDDAKKPMPEVHPVAAARLDEAIALYKEGKAGLVLVTGGAVRPEGTPYTEALVMKRYLLEHGISEAAIVVEPCARHSTTNLRNAGRFMLKYHLRTALVVTSADQAFYFANGRVSSFELRSRTELGYMVGSLKNRTSTSIEFAPSAAVLRRGPDPRDP
;
A
#
# COMPACT_ATOMS: atom_id res chain seq x y z
N MET A 1 -0.22 42.08 56.37
CA MET A 1 -0.63 41.82 54.98
C MET A 1 -0.43 40.33 54.72
N LEU A 2 -1.50 39.54 54.67
CA LEU A 2 -1.43 38.09 54.40
C LEU A 2 -1.26 37.88 52.89
N SER A 3 -0.21 37.14 52.49
CA SER A 3 0.04 36.74 51.11
C SER A 3 -0.70 35.43 50.81
N ALA A 4 -1.60 35.45 49.83
CA ALA A 4 -2.28 34.27 49.33
C ALA A 4 -1.34 33.46 48.42
N ALA A 5 -1.09 32.20 48.75
CA ALA A 5 -0.43 31.25 47.86
C ALA A 5 -1.45 30.66 46.90
N VAL A 6 -1.27 30.89 45.60
CA VAL A 6 -2.07 30.25 44.54
C VAL A 6 -1.46 28.88 44.26
N VAL A 7 -2.17 27.83 44.64
CA VAL A 7 -1.84 26.44 44.27
C VAL A 7 -2.25 26.24 42.81
N SER A 8 -1.29 26.00 41.92
CA SER A 8 -1.54 25.62 40.53
C SER A 8 -1.75 24.11 40.47
N CYS A 9 -2.99 23.68 40.24
CA CYS A 9 -3.31 22.28 39.98
C CYS A 9 -2.99 21.97 38.50
N ALA A 10 -1.85 21.34 38.25
CA ALA A 10 -1.56 20.75 36.94
C ALA A 10 -2.45 19.51 36.74
N GLY A 11 -3.38 19.57 35.78
CA GLY A 11 -4.19 18.43 35.38
C GLY A 11 -3.34 17.32 34.74
N PRO A 12 -3.84 16.07 34.71
CA PRO A 12 -3.09 14.94 34.17
C PRO A 12 -2.76 15.17 32.69
N GLN A 13 -1.48 15.03 32.35
CA GLN A 13 -1.00 15.02 30.96
C GLN A 13 -1.68 13.87 30.20
N PRO A 14 -2.15 14.10 28.96
CA PRO A 14 -2.67 13.02 28.13
C PRO A 14 -1.58 11.97 27.89
N PRO A 15 -1.93 10.67 27.81
CA PRO A 15 -0.95 9.63 27.60
C PRO A 15 -0.20 9.87 26.30
N SER A 16 1.13 10.00 26.39
CA SER A 16 2.00 10.05 25.22
C SER A 16 1.82 8.76 24.43
N THR A 17 1.34 8.86 23.19
CA THR A 17 1.30 7.73 22.25
C THR A 17 2.72 7.17 22.16
N PRO A 18 2.95 5.88 22.44
CA PRO A 18 4.28 5.31 22.28
C PRO A 18 4.68 5.48 20.81
N VAL A 19 5.79 6.16 20.59
CA VAL A 19 6.47 6.16 19.29
C VAL A 19 6.72 4.69 18.99
N ALA A 20 6.03 4.15 17.99
CA ALA A 20 6.20 2.76 17.59
C ALA A 20 7.69 2.49 17.47
N GLU A 21 8.21 1.51 18.21
CA GLU A 21 9.59 1.05 18.07
C GLU A 21 9.87 0.92 16.57
N VAL A 22 10.84 1.69 16.09
CA VAL A 22 11.27 1.65 14.71
C VAL A 22 11.93 0.30 14.54
N ILE A 23 11.18 -0.66 13.99
CA ILE A 23 11.72 -1.95 13.60
C ILE A 23 12.71 -1.66 12.48
N ASP A 24 13.99 -1.82 12.77
CA ASP A 24 15.05 -1.72 11.77
C ASP A 24 14.92 -2.92 10.85
N VAL A 25 14.57 -2.66 9.59
CA VAL A 25 14.30 -3.68 8.59
C VAL A 25 15.62 -3.99 7.92
N PRO A 26 16.20 -5.18 8.12
CA PRO A 26 17.55 -5.46 7.65
C PRO A 26 17.66 -5.54 6.12
N HIS A 27 16.56 -5.45 5.36
CA HIS A 27 16.51 -5.65 3.92
C HIS A 27 15.75 -4.47 3.27
N GLY A 28 16.47 -3.42 2.85
CA GLY A 28 15.89 -2.32 2.06
C GLY A 28 14.59 -1.72 2.60
N TRP A 29 13.75 -1.17 1.71
CA TRP A 29 12.39 -0.73 2.07
C TRP A 29 11.34 -1.81 1.86
N SER A 30 11.61 -2.74 0.94
CA SER A 30 10.73 -3.86 0.67
C SER A 30 11.05 -4.95 1.66
N TYR A 31 10.05 -5.31 2.46
CA TYR A 31 10.18 -6.44 3.36
C TYR A 31 10.27 -7.74 2.57
N CYS A 32 9.84 -7.78 1.31
CA CYS A 32 9.69 -9.03 0.60
C CYS A 32 10.93 -9.44 -0.20
N ASP A 33 11.18 -10.75 -0.22
CA ASP A 33 12.06 -11.41 -1.18
C ASP A 33 11.22 -11.92 -2.37
N PRO A 34 11.28 -11.27 -3.54
CA PRO A 34 10.55 -11.70 -4.73
C PRO A 34 11.22 -12.88 -5.44
N GLY A 35 12.32 -13.41 -4.90
CA GLY A 35 13.19 -14.39 -5.53
C GLY A 35 14.08 -13.77 -6.61
N GLU A 36 14.89 -14.63 -7.24
CA GLU A 36 15.95 -14.22 -8.18
C GLU A 36 15.45 -13.49 -9.44
N ARG A 37 14.15 -13.54 -9.73
CA ARG A 37 13.56 -12.99 -10.96
C ARG A 37 13.27 -11.49 -10.90
N VAL A 38 13.26 -10.89 -9.72
CA VAL A 38 12.96 -9.45 -9.57
C VAL A 38 14.04 -8.79 -8.73
N ASN A 39 14.76 -7.85 -9.34
CA ASN A 39 15.71 -7.01 -8.61
C ASN A 39 14.99 -5.75 -8.11
N LEU A 40 14.43 -5.83 -6.89
CA LEU A 40 13.64 -4.73 -6.33
C LEU A 40 14.39 -3.42 -6.15
N SER A 41 15.69 -3.49 -5.82
CA SER A 41 16.54 -2.31 -5.70
C SER A 41 16.66 -1.59 -7.04
N ARG A 42 16.82 -2.34 -8.14
CA ARG A 42 16.82 -1.78 -9.49
C ARG A 42 15.45 -1.23 -9.89
N GLU A 43 14.39 -2.00 -9.67
CA GLU A 43 13.04 -1.64 -10.13
C GLU A 43 12.49 -0.37 -9.47
N ASN A 44 13.06 0.02 -8.34
CA ASN A 44 12.62 1.20 -7.58
C ASN A 44 13.74 2.20 -7.33
N ALA A 45 14.91 2.05 -7.97
CA ALA A 45 16.05 2.95 -7.77
C ALA A 45 15.64 4.40 -7.97
N ASP A 46 14.99 4.70 -9.10
CA ASP A 46 14.59 6.06 -9.48
C ASP A 46 13.64 6.69 -8.46
N VAL A 47 12.61 5.97 -8.00
CA VAL A 47 11.66 6.52 -7.01
C VAL A 47 12.28 6.67 -5.61
N ILE A 48 13.19 5.78 -5.21
CA ILE A 48 13.89 5.86 -3.92
C ILE A 48 14.85 7.07 -3.89
N GLU A 49 15.52 7.31 -5.00
CA GLU A 49 16.46 8.41 -5.15
C GLU A 49 15.74 9.74 -5.40
N SER A 50 14.52 9.72 -5.95
CA SER A 50 13.77 10.92 -6.27
C SER A 50 13.33 11.74 -5.05
N ASP A 51 13.10 13.02 -5.30
CA ASP A 51 12.46 13.90 -4.35
C ASP A 51 10.98 13.57 -4.14
N ALA A 52 10.34 12.75 -4.98
CA ALA A 52 8.91 12.45 -4.87
C ALA A 52 8.54 11.78 -3.54
N LEU A 53 9.46 11.01 -2.93
CA LEU A 53 9.28 10.46 -1.59
C LEU A 53 9.55 11.45 -0.45
N ARG A 54 10.30 12.52 -0.74
CA ARG A 54 10.78 13.50 0.26
C ARG A 54 9.94 14.78 0.24
N MET A 55 9.34 15.11 -0.89
CA MET A 55 8.50 16.28 -1.08
C MET A 55 7.14 16.05 -0.43
N ARG A 56 6.85 16.86 0.59
CA ARG A 56 5.47 17.03 1.03
C ARG A 56 4.73 17.86 -0.01
N THR A 57 4.02 17.18 -0.89
CA THR A 57 3.14 17.84 -1.86
C THR A 57 1.93 18.42 -1.11
N ARG A 58 1.24 19.38 -1.74
CA ARG A 58 -0.10 19.82 -1.28
C ARG A 58 -1.21 18.84 -1.69
N SER A 59 -0.85 17.65 -2.15
CA SER A 59 -1.80 16.64 -2.60
C SER A 59 -2.64 16.14 -1.42
N PRO A 60 -3.90 15.76 -1.66
CA PRO A 60 -4.78 15.22 -0.62
C PRO A 60 -4.32 13.85 -0.08
N TYR A 61 -3.57 13.09 -0.88
CA TYR A 61 -3.00 11.80 -0.50
C TYR A 61 -1.50 11.76 -0.79
N ASP A 62 -0.77 10.96 0.00
CA ASP A 62 0.67 10.78 -0.18
C ASP A 62 0.98 9.83 -1.35
N VAL A 63 0.13 8.83 -1.60
CA VAL A 63 0.33 7.81 -2.65
C VAL A 63 -1.00 7.26 -3.19
N ILE A 64 -1.05 6.93 -4.47
CA ILE A 64 -2.11 6.11 -5.07
C ILE A 64 -1.66 4.64 -5.03
N VAL A 65 -2.49 3.74 -4.50
CA VAL A 65 -2.17 2.31 -4.45
C VAL A 65 -3.06 1.55 -5.42
N VAL A 66 -2.46 0.75 -6.30
CA VAL A 66 -3.18 -0.06 -7.30
C VAL A 66 -2.89 -1.54 -7.08
N PRO A 67 -3.84 -2.30 -6.51
CA PRO A 67 -3.75 -3.75 -6.43
C PRO A 67 -3.89 -4.42 -7.80
N GLY A 68 -3.09 -5.45 -8.01
CA GLY A 68 -3.14 -6.32 -9.18
C GLY A 68 -4.48 -7.04 -9.35
N TYR A 69 -4.65 -7.62 -10.54
CA TYR A 69 -5.80 -8.45 -10.86
C TYR A 69 -5.40 -9.54 -11.85
N THR A 70 -5.69 -10.77 -11.44
CA THR A 70 -5.69 -11.95 -12.29
C THR A 70 -6.96 -12.74 -11.96
N PRO A 71 -7.76 -13.15 -12.97
CA PRO A 71 -8.90 -14.04 -12.74
C PRO A 71 -8.50 -15.31 -11.97
N ASP A 72 -9.35 -15.75 -11.04
CA ASP A 72 -9.06 -16.93 -10.23
C ASP A 72 -8.93 -18.22 -11.06
N ASP A 73 -9.60 -18.28 -12.21
CA ASP A 73 -9.60 -19.39 -13.15
C ASP A 73 -8.60 -19.20 -14.31
N ALA A 74 -7.69 -18.23 -14.23
CA ALA A 74 -6.69 -17.98 -15.26
C ALA A 74 -5.81 -19.22 -15.51
N LYS A 75 -5.95 -19.80 -16.71
CA LYS A 75 -5.20 -21.01 -17.14
C LYS A 75 -3.90 -20.69 -17.88
N LYS A 76 -3.71 -19.43 -18.30
CA LYS A 76 -2.56 -19.00 -19.10
C LYS A 76 -1.85 -17.84 -18.42
N PRO A 77 -0.51 -17.81 -18.45
CA PRO A 77 0.25 -16.63 -18.05
C PRO A 77 -0.19 -15.38 -18.82
N MET A 78 -0.22 -14.23 -18.14
CA MET A 78 -0.59 -12.94 -18.72
C MET A 78 0.64 -12.04 -18.81
N PRO A 79 1.23 -11.88 -20.01
CA PRO A 79 2.35 -10.94 -20.22
C PRO A 79 1.92 -9.47 -20.23
N GLU A 80 0.63 -9.21 -20.40
CA GLU A 80 0.02 -7.90 -20.52
C GLU A 80 -1.06 -7.68 -19.46
N VAL A 81 -1.40 -6.42 -19.22
CA VAL A 81 -2.39 -6.02 -18.22
C VAL A 81 -3.78 -6.54 -18.61
N HIS A 82 -4.45 -7.24 -17.70
CA HIS A 82 -5.85 -7.64 -17.87
C HIS A 82 -6.78 -6.41 -17.89
N PRO A 83 -7.87 -6.36 -18.68
CA PRO A 83 -8.75 -5.17 -18.78
C PRO A 83 -9.24 -4.60 -17.43
N VAL A 84 -9.50 -5.46 -16.44
CA VAL A 84 -9.86 -5.02 -15.08
C VAL A 84 -8.71 -4.27 -14.38
N ALA A 85 -7.47 -4.73 -14.53
CA ALA A 85 -6.31 -4.01 -14.02
C ALA A 85 -6.04 -2.74 -14.84
N ALA A 86 -6.25 -2.76 -16.16
CA ALA A 86 -6.10 -1.59 -17.02
C ALA A 86 -7.04 -0.47 -16.58
N ALA A 87 -8.32 -0.77 -16.33
CA ALA A 87 -9.27 0.22 -15.83
C ALA A 87 -8.85 0.85 -14.49
N ARG A 88 -8.23 0.08 -13.58
CA ARG A 88 -7.68 0.61 -12.33
C ARG A 88 -6.48 1.52 -12.58
N LEU A 89 -5.61 1.14 -13.51
CA LEU A 89 -4.43 1.93 -13.88
C LEU A 89 -4.82 3.22 -14.58
N ASP A 90 -5.82 3.19 -15.48
CA ASP A 90 -6.36 4.37 -16.14
C ASP A 90 -6.91 5.39 -15.12
N GLU A 91 -7.67 4.92 -14.12
CA GLU A 91 -8.15 5.76 -13.03
C GLU A 91 -6.97 6.31 -12.19
N ALA A 92 -5.98 5.47 -11.87
CA ALA A 92 -4.79 5.91 -11.14
C ALA A 92 -3.98 6.97 -11.92
N ILE A 93 -3.83 6.82 -13.25
CA ILE A 93 -3.18 7.78 -14.13
C ILE A 93 -3.93 9.12 -14.12
N ALA A 94 -5.27 9.09 -14.22
CA ALA A 94 -6.08 10.30 -14.16
C ALA A 94 -5.89 11.03 -12.81
N LEU A 95 -5.99 10.31 -11.70
CA LEU A 95 -5.83 10.86 -10.35
C LEU A 95 -4.41 11.41 -10.11
N TYR A 96 -3.38 10.74 -10.65
CA TYR A 96 -2.00 11.23 -10.61
C TYR A 96 -1.86 12.55 -11.39
N LYS A 97 -2.41 12.62 -12.61
CA LYS A 97 -2.40 13.83 -13.46
C LYS A 97 -3.19 14.99 -12.85
N GLU A 98 -4.24 14.69 -12.08
CA GLU A 98 -4.99 15.66 -11.28
C GLU A 98 -4.25 16.13 -10.01
N GLY A 99 -3.08 15.56 -9.71
CA GLY A 99 -2.28 15.90 -8.54
C GLY A 99 -2.84 15.34 -7.22
N LYS A 100 -3.66 14.28 -7.26
CA LYS A 100 -4.22 13.64 -6.06
C LYS A 100 -3.16 12.98 -5.19
N ALA A 101 -2.07 12.51 -5.80
CA ALA A 101 -0.83 12.09 -5.16
C ALA A 101 0.33 12.22 -6.17
N GLY A 102 1.56 12.36 -5.67
CA GLY A 102 2.78 12.41 -6.49
C GLY A 102 3.43 11.04 -6.72
N LEU A 103 2.82 9.96 -6.21
CA LEU A 103 3.35 8.61 -6.26
C LEU A 103 2.24 7.63 -6.64
N VAL A 104 2.60 6.59 -7.41
CA VAL A 104 1.74 5.45 -7.74
C VAL A 104 2.45 4.16 -7.32
N LEU A 105 1.88 3.43 -6.37
CA LEU A 105 2.36 2.13 -5.91
C LEU A 105 1.52 1.02 -6.53
N VAL A 106 2.13 0.17 -7.33
CA VAL A 106 1.52 -1.03 -7.91
C VAL A 106 1.92 -2.26 -7.09
N THR A 107 0.94 -3.06 -6.66
CA THR A 107 1.14 -4.21 -5.75
C THR A 107 0.51 -5.48 -6.29
N GLY A 108 1.28 -6.57 -6.38
CA GLY A 108 0.84 -7.87 -6.87
C GLY A 108 1.97 -8.75 -7.41
N GLY A 109 1.97 -10.02 -7.03
CA GLY A 109 3.03 -10.99 -7.36
C GLY A 109 2.72 -11.94 -8.52
N ALA A 110 3.64 -12.88 -8.76
CA ALA A 110 3.51 -13.93 -9.75
C ALA A 110 2.69 -15.13 -9.21
N VAL A 111 1.38 -14.93 -8.99
CA VAL A 111 0.53 -15.93 -8.31
C VAL A 111 -0.17 -16.88 -9.27
N ARG A 112 -0.70 -16.35 -10.38
CA ARG A 112 -1.65 -17.07 -11.23
C ARG A 112 -1.30 -16.96 -12.73
N PRO A 113 -1.38 -18.07 -13.48
CA PRO A 113 -1.41 -19.44 -12.99
C PRO A 113 -0.15 -19.77 -12.17
N GLU A 114 -0.19 -20.86 -11.40
CA GLU A 114 0.98 -21.31 -10.65
C GLU A 114 2.17 -21.51 -11.61
N GLY A 115 3.35 -21.02 -11.19
CA GLY A 115 4.55 -21.06 -12.02
C GLY A 115 4.62 -19.99 -13.12
N THR A 116 3.66 -19.05 -13.19
CA THR A 116 3.72 -17.91 -14.13
C THR A 116 5.06 -17.16 -14.01
N PRO A 117 5.70 -16.79 -15.11
CA PRO A 117 6.90 -15.95 -15.08
C PRO A 117 6.56 -14.47 -14.91
N TYR A 118 5.29 -14.08 -15.01
CA TYR A 118 4.86 -12.68 -15.00
C TYR A 118 4.42 -12.25 -13.60
N THR A 119 5.08 -11.21 -13.10
CA THR A 119 4.72 -10.53 -11.85
C THR A 119 3.74 -9.41 -12.17
N GLU A 120 2.56 -9.40 -11.54
CA GLU A 120 1.51 -8.41 -11.82
C GLU A 120 2.03 -6.97 -11.67
N ALA A 121 2.75 -6.66 -10.59
CA ALA A 121 3.27 -5.31 -10.35
C ALA A 121 4.25 -4.83 -11.45
N LEU A 122 5.05 -5.72 -12.04
CA LEU A 122 5.96 -5.35 -13.13
C LEU A 122 5.22 -5.12 -14.45
N VAL A 123 4.19 -5.93 -14.72
CA VAL A 123 3.31 -5.73 -15.89
C VAL A 123 2.55 -4.41 -15.76
N MET A 124 2.05 -4.09 -14.56
CA MET A 124 1.40 -2.81 -14.27
C MET A 124 2.36 -1.61 -14.36
N LYS A 125 3.60 -1.75 -13.87
CA LYS A 125 4.64 -0.71 -14.02
C LYS A 125 4.88 -0.38 -15.50
N ARG A 126 5.09 -1.39 -16.35
CA ARG A 126 5.26 -1.20 -17.79
C ARG A 126 4.12 -0.41 -18.41
N TYR A 127 2.89 -0.75 -18.05
CA TYR A 127 1.70 -0.04 -18.51
C TYR A 127 1.72 1.45 -18.09
N LEU A 128 2.05 1.76 -16.82
CA LEU A 128 2.14 3.15 -16.35
C LEU A 128 3.20 3.95 -17.11
N LEU A 129 4.37 3.34 -17.38
CA LEU A 129 5.44 3.95 -18.16
C LEU A 129 5.00 4.25 -19.60
N GLU A 130 4.34 3.28 -20.25
CA GLU A 130 3.79 3.43 -21.60
C GLU A 130 2.74 4.56 -21.68
N HIS A 131 2.09 4.89 -20.57
CA HIS A 131 1.10 5.97 -20.46
C HIS A 131 1.68 7.29 -19.89
N GLY A 132 3.00 7.39 -19.80
CA GLY A 132 3.74 8.62 -19.50
C GLY A 132 3.91 8.95 -18.02
N ILE A 133 3.69 7.98 -17.12
CA ILE A 133 4.09 8.13 -15.71
C ILE A 133 5.60 7.89 -15.61
N SER A 134 6.32 8.76 -14.90
CA SER A 134 7.77 8.65 -14.73
C SER A 134 8.16 7.48 -13.81
N GLU A 135 9.26 6.79 -14.11
CA GLU A 135 9.92 5.82 -13.22
C GLU A 135 10.06 6.36 -11.79
N ALA A 136 10.46 7.64 -11.67
CA ALA A 136 10.65 8.32 -10.38
C ALA A 136 9.37 8.52 -9.54
N ALA A 137 8.20 8.19 -10.10
CA ALA A 137 6.89 8.27 -9.45
C ALA A 137 6.23 6.90 -9.23
N ILE A 138 6.82 5.80 -9.74
CA ILE A 138 6.24 4.46 -9.67
C ILE A 138 6.98 3.64 -8.62
N VAL A 139 6.21 3.02 -7.72
CA VAL A 139 6.71 2.05 -6.73
C VAL A 139 6.17 0.67 -7.07
N VAL A 140 7.06 -0.32 -7.13
CA VAL A 140 6.73 -1.72 -7.43
C VAL A 140 6.81 -2.56 -6.16
N GLU A 141 5.69 -3.18 -5.79
CA GLU A 141 5.61 -4.19 -4.75
C GLU A 141 5.20 -5.55 -5.36
N PRO A 142 6.15 -6.49 -5.55
CA PRO A 142 5.93 -7.68 -6.37
C PRO A 142 5.58 -8.96 -5.59
N CYS A 143 5.30 -8.88 -4.29
CA CYS A 143 5.24 -10.07 -3.44
C CYS A 143 3.87 -10.37 -2.85
N ALA A 144 2.92 -9.44 -2.98
CA ALA A 144 1.58 -9.68 -2.52
C ALA A 144 0.88 -10.80 -3.31
N ARG A 145 0.11 -11.62 -2.59
CA ARG A 145 -0.58 -12.80 -3.13
C ARG A 145 -2.10 -12.69 -3.09
N HIS A 146 -2.57 -11.85 -2.17
CA HIS A 146 -3.97 -11.63 -1.86
C HIS A 146 -4.20 -10.16 -1.52
N SER A 147 -5.47 -9.75 -1.55
CA SER A 147 -5.89 -8.39 -1.20
C SER A 147 -5.43 -7.93 0.20
N THR A 148 -5.36 -8.85 1.18
CA THR A 148 -4.82 -8.60 2.54
C THR A 148 -3.32 -8.28 2.49
N THR A 149 -2.53 -9.09 1.76
CA THR A 149 -1.08 -8.87 1.60
C THR A 149 -0.75 -7.65 0.73
N ASN A 150 -1.59 -7.29 -0.25
CA ASN A 150 -1.44 -6.06 -1.04
C ASN A 150 -1.42 -4.83 -0.10
N LEU A 151 -2.44 -4.70 0.75
CA LEU A 151 -2.55 -3.57 1.67
C LEU A 151 -1.51 -3.63 2.81
N ARG A 152 -1.14 -4.83 3.28
CA ARG A 152 -0.03 -5.00 4.24
C ARG A 152 1.28 -4.46 3.66
N ASN A 153 1.66 -4.92 2.46
CA ASN A 153 2.94 -4.60 1.86
C ASN A 153 2.99 -3.12 1.44
N ALA A 154 1.90 -2.59 0.87
CA ALA A 154 1.76 -1.15 0.62
C ALA A 154 1.86 -0.33 1.92
N GLY A 155 1.19 -0.75 2.99
CA GLY A 155 1.25 -0.08 4.28
C GLY A 155 2.64 -0.08 4.90
N ARG A 156 3.40 -1.16 4.73
CA ARG A 156 4.81 -1.26 5.16
C ARG A 156 5.70 -0.25 4.42
N PHE A 157 5.55 -0.14 3.10
CA PHE A 157 6.25 0.89 2.31
C PHE A 157 5.89 2.29 2.80
N MET A 158 4.59 2.57 2.96
CA MET A 158 4.10 3.86 3.41
C MET A 158 4.72 4.25 4.76
N LEU A 159 4.70 3.35 5.75
CA LEU A 159 5.27 3.65 7.07
C LEU A 159 6.78 3.85 7.04
N LYS A 160 7.52 3.07 6.23
CA LYS A 160 8.97 3.21 6.05
C LYS A 160 9.36 4.59 5.51
N TYR A 161 8.56 5.14 4.59
CA TYR A 161 8.78 6.45 3.98
C TYR A 161 7.90 7.56 4.58
N HIS A 162 7.33 7.33 5.76
CA HIS A 162 6.53 8.32 6.50
C HIS A 162 5.30 8.85 5.75
N LEU A 163 4.78 8.07 4.78
CA LEU A 163 3.52 8.31 4.11
C LEU A 163 2.37 7.85 5.01
N ARG A 164 1.30 8.64 5.08
CA ARG A 164 0.21 8.47 6.04
C ARG A 164 -1.11 8.12 5.37
N THR A 165 -1.38 8.68 4.20
CA THR A 165 -2.66 8.48 3.51
C THR A 165 -2.44 8.00 2.09
N ALA A 166 -3.21 7.01 1.70
CA ALA A 166 -3.28 6.51 0.34
C ALA A 166 -4.70 6.56 -0.21
N LEU A 167 -4.80 6.72 -1.52
CA LEU A 167 -6.01 6.43 -2.27
C LEU A 167 -5.81 5.10 -2.99
N VAL A 168 -6.48 4.05 -2.51
CA VAL A 168 -6.48 2.73 -3.15
C VAL A 168 -7.47 2.76 -4.30
N VAL A 169 -7.01 2.50 -5.52
CA VAL A 169 -7.83 2.43 -6.74
C VAL A 169 -8.02 0.97 -7.13
N THR A 170 -9.26 0.53 -7.22
CA THR A 170 -9.62 -0.87 -7.46
C THR A 170 -10.98 -1.01 -8.18
N SER A 171 -11.48 -2.23 -8.36
CA SER A 171 -12.79 -2.49 -8.93
C SER A 171 -13.90 -2.34 -7.88
N ALA A 172 -15.15 -2.13 -8.31
CA ALA A 172 -16.23 -1.79 -7.40
C ALA A 172 -16.58 -2.87 -6.36
N ASP A 173 -16.50 -4.13 -6.78
CA ASP A 173 -16.62 -5.31 -5.92
C ASP A 173 -15.51 -5.34 -4.86
N GLN A 174 -14.27 -5.06 -5.25
CA GLN A 174 -13.14 -5.04 -4.33
C GLN A 174 -13.17 -3.81 -3.41
N ALA A 175 -13.65 -2.67 -3.90
CA ALA A 175 -13.85 -1.49 -3.08
C ALA A 175 -14.91 -1.74 -2.00
N PHE A 176 -16.03 -2.36 -2.38
CA PHE A 176 -17.04 -2.80 -1.43
C PHE A 176 -16.46 -3.79 -0.40
N TYR A 177 -15.70 -4.79 -0.88
CA TYR A 177 -15.05 -5.79 -0.04
C TYR A 177 -14.13 -5.17 1.02
N PHE A 178 -13.36 -4.15 0.69
CA PHE A 178 -12.46 -3.48 1.63
C PHE A 178 -13.17 -2.53 2.60
N ALA A 179 -14.11 -1.70 2.12
CA ALA A 179 -14.65 -0.59 2.91
C ALA A 179 -15.85 -0.94 3.79
N ASN A 180 -16.35 -2.18 3.72
CA ASN A 180 -17.57 -2.59 4.40
C ASN A 180 -17.33 -3.73 5.38
N GLY A 181 -16.37 -3.57 6.29
CA GLY A 181 -15.92 -4.63 7.23
C GLY A 181 -17.00 -5.27 8.10
N ARG A 182 -18.16 -4.63 8.27
CA ARG A 182 -19.33 -5.22 8.96
C ARG A 182 -20.06 -6.28 8.15
N VAL A 183 -20.00 -6.20 6.82
CA VAL A 183 -20.76 -7.06 5.90
C VAL A 183 -19.86 -7.78 4.89
N SER A 184 -18.58 -7.43 4.82
CA SER A 184 -17.56 -8.14 4.05
C SER A 184 -16.66 -8.97 4.97
N SER A 185 -15.96 -9.95 4.39
CA SER A 185 -15.02 -10.80 5.13
C SER A 185 -13.60 -10.24 5.23
N PHE A 186 -13.35 -9.01 4.76
CA PHE A 186 -11.98 -8.48 4.69
C PHE A 186 -11.33 -8.36 6.07
N GLU A 187 -12.02 -7.78 7.05
CA GLU A 187 -11.46 -7.62 8.40
C GLU A 187 -11.15 -8.97 9.06
N LEU A 188 -12.08 -9.93 8.92
CA LEU A 188 -11.91 -11.28 9.43
C LEU A 188 -10.70 -11.95 8.78
N ARG A 189 -10.59 -11.91 7.44
CA ARG A 189 -9.45 -12.47 6.72
C ARG A 189 -8.15 -11.79 7.11
N SER A 190 -8.11 -10.47 7.23
CA SER A 190 -6.92 -9.74 7.69
C SER A 190 -6.49 -10.23 9.07
N ARG A 191 -7.41 -10.37 10.02
CA ARG A 191 -7.09 -10.87 11.37
C ARG A 191 -6.66 -12.33 11.39
N THR A 192 -7.29 -13.18 10.59
CA THR A 192 -6.97 -14.61 10.54
C THR A 192 -5.65 -14.88 9.82
N GLU A 193 -5.42 -14.24 8.67
CA GLU A 193 -4.25 -14.48 7.82
C GLU A 193 -3.01 -13.69 8.26
N LEU A 194 -3.21 -12.47 8.79
CA LEU A 194 -2.12 -11.57 9.18
C LEU A 194 -1.99 -11.40 10.70
N GLY A 195 -2.99 -11.80 11.49
CA GLY A 195 -2.99 -11.57 12.95
C GLY A 195 -3.37 -10.14 13.35
N TYR A 196 -3.69 -9.27 12.40
CA TYR A 196 -4.02 -7.87 12.63
C TYR A 196 -4.82 -7.25 11.49
N MET A 197 -5.37 -6.06 11.75
CA MET A 197 -5.92 -5.19 10.71
C MET A 197 -4.81 -4.40 10.02
N VAL A 198 -4.87 -4.32 8.69
CA VAL A 198 -3.88 -3.57 7.88
C VAL A 198 -3.89 -2.06 8.11
N GLY A 199 -5.03 -1.50 8.54
CA GLY A 199 -5.19 -0.06 8.74
C GLY A 199 -6.66 0.36 8.72
N SER A 200 -6.89 1.67 8.71
CA SER A 200 -8.23 2.22 8.49
C SER A 200 -8.54 2.26 7.00
N LEU A 201 -9.74 1.81 6.64
CA LEU A 201 -10.24 1.80 5.27
C LEU A 201 -11.56 2.56 5.24
N LYS A 202 -11.67 3.58 4.39
CA LYS A 202 -12.86 4.41 4.27
C LYS A 202 -13.25 4.58 2.81
N ASN A 203 -14.48 4.25 2.48
CA ASN A 203 -14.99 4.40 1.12
C ASN A 203 -14.88 5.86 0.63
N ARG A 204 -14.48 6.06 -0.63
CA ARG A 204 -14.40 7.38 -1.27
C ARG A 204 -15.27 7.45 -2.52
N THR A 205 -15.09 6.53 -3.45
CA THR A 205 -15.95 6.37 -4.63
C THR A 205 -16.44 4.93 -4.72
N SER A 206 -17.12 4.56 -5.81
CA SER A 206 -17.41 3.16 -6.10
C SER A 206 -16.16 2.32 -6.36
N THR A 207 -15.05 2.92 -6.78
CA THR A 207 -13.80 2.25 -7.20
C THR A 207 -12.60 2.64 -6.36
N SER A 208 -12.75 3.50 -5.35
CA SER A 208 -11.64 3.98 -4.55
C SER A 208 -11.91 4.08 -3.06
N ILE A 209 -10.84 3.87 -2.27
CA ILE A 209 -10.86 3.82 -0.82
C ILE A 209 -9.68 4.62 -0.27
N GLU A 210 -9.94 5.41 0.76
CA GLU A 210 -8.87 5.99 1.56
C GLU A 210 -8.33 4.94 2.52
N PHE A 211 -7.01 4.78 2.49
CA PHE A 211 -6.26 3.86 3.34
C PHE A 211 -5.26 4.64 4.20
N ALA A 212 -5.25 4.36 5.50
CA ALA A 212 -4.16 4.78 6.38
C ALA A 212 -3.60 3.53 7.10
N PRO A 213 -2.31 3.21 6.95
CA PRO A 213 -1.74 1.97 7.44
C PRO A 213 -1.65 1.96 8.98
N SER A 214 -1.91 0.80 9.56
CA SER A 214 -1.66 0.55 10.99
C SER A 214 -0.20 0.18 11.20
N ALA A 215 0.45 0.69 12.25
CA ALA A 215 1.79 0.24 12.66
C ALA A 215 1.88 -1.27 12.89
N ALA A 216 0.74 -1.94 13.14
CA ALA A 216 0.65 -3.38 13.27
C ALA A 216 1.21 -4.14 12.06
N VAL A 217 1.17 -3.56 10.85
CA VAL A 217 1.69 -4.21 9.64
C VAL A 217 3.17 -4.48 9.70
N LEU A 218 3.94 -3.77 10.54
CA LEU A 218 5.38 -3.96 10.70
C LEU A 218 5.74 -5.21 11.52
N ARG A 219 4.76 -5.77 12.25
CA ARG A 219 4.96 -6.99 13.04
C ARG A 219 4.86 -8.20 12.12
N ARG A 220 5.63 -9.24 12.44
CA ARG A 220 5.50 -10.54 11.78
C ARG A 220 4.20 -11.22 12.20
N GLY A 221 3.36 -11.56 11.23
CA GLY A 221 2.09 -12.26 11.42
C GLY A 221 2.19 -13.80 11.34
N PRO A 222 1.05 -14.51 11.33
CA PRO A 222 0.99 -15.95 11.11
C PRO A 222 1.14 -16.36 9.63
N ASP A 223 1.19 -15.38 8.70
CA ASP A 223 1.47 -15.67 7.29
C ASP A 223 2.89 -16.27 7.16
N PRO A 224 3.04 -17.52 6.70
CA PRO A 224 4.35 -18.16 6.61
C PRO A 224 5.27 -17.53 5.55
N ARG A 225 4.71 -16.77 4.61
CA ARG A 225 5.47 -15.98 3.63
C ARG A 225 5.61 -14.52 4.06
N ASP A 226 5.34 -14.23 5.33
CA ASP A 226 5.70 -12.95 5.93
C ASP A 226 7.22 -12.95 6.19
N PRO A 227 7.98 -12.09 5.51
CA PRO A 227 9.43 -11.96 5.68
C PRO A 227 9.84 -11.59 7.11
#